data_AF-A0A5B7HEH6-F1
#
_entry.id   AF-A0A5B7HEH6-F1
#
_cell.length_a   1.000
_cell.length_b   1.000
_cell.length_c   1.000
_cell.angle_alpha   90.00
_cell.angle_beta   90.00
_cell.angle_gamma   90.00
#
_symmetry.space_group_name_H-M   'P 1'
#
loop_
_entity.id
_entity.type
_entity.pdbx_description
1 polymer ?
#
loop_
_entity_poly.entity_id
_entity_poly.type
_entity_poly.pdbx_seq_one_letter_code
_entity_poly.pdbx_strand_id
1 'polypeptide(L)'
;MAPKRPSASPAGSAMPKKALTAANLSECMDLLTHSMKIFEENYPNTERSTPVIRGVMEKMTCYEVLLKEKQQSITSFFRPHTPSQITESETDDNNGDTSEEEVAK
;
A
#
# COMPACT_ATOMS: atom_id res chain seq x y z
N MET A 1 45.05 30.40 41.08
CA MET A 1 44.64 29.64 39.87
C MET A 1 43.46 28.77 40.27
N ALA A 2 42.28 28.94 39.66
CA ALA A 2 41.06 28.21 40.01
C ALA A 2 40.72 27.16 38.93
N PRO A 3 40.20 25.96 39.28
CA PRO A 3 39.93 24.92 38.30
C PRO A 3 38.69 25.25 37.48
N LYS A 4 38.81 25.20 36.14
CA LYS A 4 37.67 25.27 35.21
C LYS A 4 36.77 24.06 35.45
N ARG A 5 35.50 24.31 35.79
CA ARG A 5 34.44 23.29 35.79
C ARG A 5 34.10 22.89 34.35
N PRO A 6 34.04 21.59 34.01
CA PRO A 6 33.42 21.17 32.77
C PRO A 6 31.91 21.34 32.89
N SER A 7 31.36 22.25 32.08
CA SER A 7 29.91 22.40 31.89
C SER A 7 29.40 21.16 31.16
N ALA A 8 28.88 20.20 31.92
CA ALA A 8 28.14 19.07 31.35
C ALA A 8 26.76 19.56 30.92
N SER A 9 26.60 19.74 29.61
CA SER A 9 25.30 20.00 28.98
C SER A 9 24.36 18.82 29.25
N PRO A 10 23.11 19.02 29.68
CA PRO A 10 22.19 17.90 29.83
C PRO A 10 21.91 17.33 28.45
N ALA A 11 22.30 16.07 28.28
CA ALA A 11 21.99 15.26 27.12
C ALA A 11 20.49 15.41 26.82
N GLY A 12 20.20 16.02 25.67
CA GLY A 12 18.85 16.19 25.18
C GLY A 12 18.15 14.84 25.23
N SER A 13 17.09 14.76 26.03
CA SER A 13 16.23 13.60 26.09
C SER A 13 15.60 13.43 24.71
N ALA A 14 16.25 12.62 23.86
CA ALA A 14 15.67 12.12 22.65
C ALA A 14 14.50 11.23 23.08
N MET A 15 13.31 11.83 23.18
CA MET A 15 12.08 11.06 23.31
C MET A 15 12.09 10.03 22.18
N PRO A 16 11.83 8.75 22.47
CA PRO A 16 11.77 7.75 21.42
C PRO A 16 10.67 8.20 20.46
N LYS A 17 11.08 8.60 19.24
CA LYS A 17 10.14 8.88 18.16
C LYS A 17 9.45 7.56 17.87
N LYS A 18 8.27 7.34 18.45
CA LYS A 18 7.41 6.21 18.10
C LYS A 18 7.20 6.29 16.59
N ALA A 19 7.86 5.39 15.86
CA ALA A 19 7.71 5.31 14.43
C ALA A 19 6.26 4.92 14.15
N LEU A 20 5.55 5.75 13.40
CA LEU A 20 4.21 5.44 12.91
C LEU A 20 4.37 4.32 11.87
N THR A 21 4.05 3.10 12.26
CA THR A 21 4.05 1.94 11.37
C THR A 21 2.66 1.74 10.76
N ALA A 22 2.58 0.99 9.66
CA ALA A 22 1.30 0.58 9.08
C ALA A 22 0.44 -0.23 10.07
N ALA A 23 1.09 -1.04 10.92
CA ALA A 23 0.41 -1.80 11.98
C ALA A 23 -0.25 -0.88 13.01
N ASN A 24 0.47 0.13 13.50
CA ASN A 24 -0.08 1.12 14.44
C ASN A 24 -1.26 1.88 13.83
N LEU A 25 -1.18 2.20 12.54
CA LEU A 25 -2.29 2.86 11.84
C LEU A 25 -3.51 1.94 11.71
N SER A 26 -3.30 0.67 11.34
CA SER A 26 -4.37 -0.33 11.26
C SER A 26 -5.08 -0.50 12.60
N GLU A 27 -4.32 -0.66 13.69
CA GLU A 27 -4.87 -0.81 15.04
C GLU A 27 -5.68 0.41 15.48
N CYS A 28 -5.20 1.62 15.18
CA CYS A 28 -5.96 2.85 15.40
C CYS A 28 -7.27 2.88 14.60
N MET A 29 -7.26 2.40 13.37
CA MET A 29 -8.47 2.33 12.56
C MET A 29 -9.47 1.32 13.14
N ASP A 30 -9.01 0.13 13.52
CA ASP A 30 -9.88 -0.89 14.13
C ASP A 30 -10.53 -0.38 15.43
N LEU A 31 -9.74 0.31 16.28
CA LEU A 31 -10.23 0.94 17.50
C LEU A 31 -11.29 2.02 17.21
N LEU A 32 -11.06 2.84 16.18
CA LEU A 32 -11.99 3.90 15.79
C LEU A 32 -13.31 3.31 15.27
N THR A 33 -13.25 2.29 14.42
CA THR A 33 -14.44 1.56 13.93
C THR A 33 -15.24 0.96 15.08
N HIS A 34 -14.56 0.29 16.02
CA HIS A 34 -15.22 -0.28 17.20
C HIS A 34 -15.89 0.79 18.05
N SER A 35 -15.21 1.92 18.25
CA SER A 35 -15.76 3.06 19.01
C SER A 35 -16.99 3.65 18.33
N MET A 36 -16.96 3.84 17.01
CA MET A 36 -18.11 4.37 16.25
C MET A 36 -19.32 3.46 16.35
N LYS A 37 -19.13 2.14 16.32
CA LYS A 37 -20.21 1.17 16.52
C LYS A 37 -20.85 1.28 17.91
N ILE A 38 -20.05 1.48 18.96
CA ILE A 38 -20.58 1.73 20.31
C ILE A 38 -21.41 3.01 20.34
N PHE A 39 -20.96 4.07 19.67
CA PHE A 39 -21.73 5.32 19.57
C PHE A 39 -23.04 5.13 18.82
N GLU A 40 -23.07 4.32 17.76
CA GLU A 40 -24.29 4.02 17.01
C GLU A 40 -25.31 3.24 17.86
N GLU A 41 -24.84 2.26 18.64
CA GLU A 41 -25.70 1.38 19.45
C GLU A 41 -26.21 2.04 20.75
N ASN A 42 -25.42 2.91 21.38
CA ASN A 42 -25.69 3.38 22.75
C ASN A 42 -26.12 4.84 22.87
N TYR A 43 -26.01 5.67 21.82
CA TYR A 43 -26.37 7.08 21.94
C TYR A 43 -27.85 7.34 21.67
N PRO A 44 -28.59 7.96 22.62
CA PRO A 44 -29.99 8.33 22.42
C PRO A 44 -30.17 9.52 21.47
N ASN A 45 -29.10 10.27 21.16
CA ASN A 45 -29.16 11.43 20.26
C ASN A 45 -28.64 11.07 18.86
N THR A 46 -29.33 10.12 18.24
CA THR A 46 -29.00 9.57 16.92
C THR A 46 -29.02 10.66 15.85
N GLU A 47 -29.90 11.65 15.94
CA GLU A 47 -30.00 12.74 14.96
C GLU A 47 -28.72 13.59 14.90
N ARG A 48 -28.07 13.82 16.04
CA ARG A 48 -26.81 14.58 16.11
C ARG A 48 -25.57 13.72 15.87
N SER A 49 -25.56 12.46 16.31
CA SER A 49 -24.40 11.58 16.19
C SER A 49 -24.30 10.90 14.82
N THR A 50 -25.42 10.57 14.17
CA THR A 50 -25.46 9.88 12.87
C THR A 50 -24.63 10.55 11.78
N PRO A 51 -24.80 11.87 11.49
CA PRO A 51 -24.01 12.51 10.44
C PRO A 51 -22.51 12.53 10.77
N VAL A 52 -22.15 12.63 12.05
CA VAL A 52 -20.75 12.59 12.50
C VAL A 52 -20.16 11.20 12.32
N ILE A 53 -20.85 10.15 12.80
CA ILE A 53 -20.43 8.75 12.67
C ILE A 53 -20.25 8.40 11.18
N ARG A 54 -21.22 8.76 10.34
CA ARG A 54 -21.15 8.54 8.89
C ARG A 54 -19.96 9.24 8.26
N GLY A 55 -19.76 10.53 8.57
CA GLY A 55 -18.64 11.30 8.03
C GLY A 55 -17.27 10.72 8.45
N VAL A 56 -17.15 10.23 9.69
CA VAL A 56 -15.94 9.54 10.17
C VAL A 56 -15.71 8.24 9.40
N MET A 57 -16.73 7.40 9.26
CA MET A 57 -16.59 6.14 8.50
C MET A 57 -16.21 6.37 7.04
N GLU A 58 -16.79 7.36 6.36
CA GLU A 58 -16.44 7.69 4.98
C GLU A 58 -14.95 8.04 4.84
N LYS A 59 -14.40 8.82 5.78
CA LYS A 59 -12.97 9.17 5.78
C LYS A 59 -12.09 7.97 6.10
N MET A 60 -12.53 7.09 7.00
CA MET A 60 -11.81 5.84 7.28
C MET A 60 -11.69 4.96 6.04
N THR A 61 -12.77 4.78 5.29
CA THR A 61 -12.77 4.00 4.05
C THR A 61 -11.77 4.56 3.03
N CYS A 62 -11.67 5.89 2.88
CA CYS A 62 -10.64 6.50 2.03
C CYS A 62 -9.22 6.12 2.45
N TYR A 63 -8.93 6.11 3.75
CA TYR A 63 -7.61 5.74 4.25
C TYR A 63 -7.31 4.25 4.08
N GLU A 64 -8.29 3.36 4.21
CA GLU A 64 -8.11 1.93 3.92
C GLU A 64 -7.75 1.68 2.46
N VAL A 65 -8.40 2.39 1.53
CA VAL A 65 -8.08 2.30 0.10
C VAL A 65 -6.64 2.78 -0.16
N LEU A 66 -6.26 3.93 0.39
CA LEU A 66 -4.88 4.44 0.27
C LEU A 66 -3.84 3.49 0.86
N LEU A 67 -4.16 2.82 1.98
CA LEU A 67 -3.28 1.83 2.59
C LEU A 67 -3.09 0.62 1.66
N LYS A 68 -4.18 0.11 1.08
CA LYS A 68 -4.17 -1.01 0.13
C LYS A 68 -3.40 -0.67 -1.14
N GLU A 69 -3.61 0.51 -1.72
CA GLU A 69 -2.87 0.98 -2.90
C GLU A 69 -1.36 1.07 -2.62
N LYS A 70 -0.99 1.61 -1.47
CA LYS A 70 0.42 1.69 -1.06
C LYS A 70 1.04 0.30 -0.88
N GLN A 71 0.31 -0.63 -0.26
CA GLN A 71 0.79 -2.00 -0.08
C GLN A 71 0.93 -2.72 -1.44
N GLN A 72 -0.05 -2.55 -2.34
CA GLN A 72 -0.03 -3.11 -3.68
C GLN A 72 1.14 -2.58 -4.51
N SER A 73 1.41 -1.27 -4.47
CA SER A 73 2.54 -0.64 -5.15
C SER A 73 3.89 -1.18 -4.68
N ILE A 74 4.05 -1.44 -3.38
CA ILE A 74 5.27 -2.07 -2.86
C ILE A 74 5.37 -3.51 -3.35
N THR A 75 4.28 -4.29 -3.29
CA THR A 75 4.30 -5.68 -3.76
C THR A 75 4.49 -5.81 -5.28
N SER A 76 4.00 -4.86 -6.08
CA SER A 76 4.19 -4.88 -7.54
C SER A 76 5.63 -4.51 -7.93
N PHE A 77 6.28 -3.62 -7.17
CA PHE A 77 7.68 -3.27 -7.38
C PHE A 77 8.63 -4.47 -7.19
N PHE A 78 8.31 -5.37 -6.24
CA PHE A 78 9.09 -6.59 -5.99
C PHE A 78 8.55 -7.82 -6.72
N ARG A 79 7.57 -7.67 -7.62
CA ARG A 79 7.04 -8.80 -8.38
C ARG A 79 8.16 -9.35 -9.27
N PRO A 80 8.59 -10.62 -9.10
CA PRO A 80 9.55 -11.21 -10.00
C PRO A 80 8.98 -11.21 -11.41
N HIS A 81 9.67 -10.58 -12.35
CA HIS A 81 9.41 -10.84 -13.76
C HIS A 81 9.84 -12.28 -14.03
N THR A 82 8.88 -13.20 -14.14
CA THR A 82 9.15 -14.47 -14.79
C THR A 82 9.49 -14.13 -16.24
N PRO A 83 10.71 -14.41 -16.73
CA PRO A 83 11.01 -14.27 -18.14
C PRO A 83 10.02 -15.18 -18.88
N SER A 84 9.14 -14.59 -19.68
CA SER A 84 8.34 -15.35 -20.62
C SER A 84 9.36 -16.04 -21.52
N GLN A 85 9.40 -17.37 -21.50
CA GLN A 85 10.30 -18.12 -22.36
C GLN A 85 10.01 -17.71 -23.80
N ILE A 86 10.94 -16.97 -24.39
CA ILE A 86 11.00 -16.75 -25.83
C ILE A 86 11.40 -18.12 -26.36
N THR A 87 10.41 -18.88 -26.83
CA THR A 87 10.69 -20.03 -27.68
C THR A 87 11.28 -19.44 -28.96
N GLU A 88 12.61 -19.50 -29.05
CA GLU A 88 13.34 -19.32 -30.29
C GLU A 88 12.80 -20.36 -31.27
N SER A 89 11.87 -19.96 -32.13
CA SER A 89 11.51 -20.75 -33.29
C SER A 89 12.71 -20.73 -34.22
N GLU A 90 13.47 -21.82 -34.13
CA GLU A 90 14.58 -22.22 -34.98
C GLU A 90 14.29 -21.93 -36.45
N THR A 91 15.27 -21.35 -37.11
CA THR A 91 15.37 -21.12 -38.56
C THR A 91 15.29 -22.44 -39.31
N ASP A 92 14.26 -22.64 -40.13
CA ASP A 92 14.30 -23.61 -41.24
C ASP A 92 14.40 -22.82 -42.54
N ASP A 93 15.65 -22.57 -42.94
CA ASP A 93 16.00 -22.08 -44.27
C ASP A 93 15.76 -23.21 -45.28
N ASN A 94 14.63 -23.17 -46.00
CA ASN A 94 14.50 -23.93 -47.23
C ASN A 94 14.05 -23.00 -48.37
N ASN A 95 15.04 -22.67 -49.19
CA ASN A 95 14.95 -21.81 -50.36
C ASN A 95 14.87 -22.69 -51.62
N GLY A 96 13.96 -22.35 -52.53
CA GLY A 96 13.83 -22.92 -53.89
C GLY A 96 12.61 -23.85 -54.01
N ASP A 97 11.76 -23.78 -55.02
CA ASP A 97 11.86 -23.15 -56.34
C ASP A 97 10.45 -23.10 -56.96
N THR A 98 10.32 -22.18 -57.90
CA THR A 98 9.23 -21.81 -58.81
C THR A 98 8.36 -22.94 -59.39
N SER A 99 7.07 -22.66 -59.63
CA SER A 99 6.49 -22.43 -60.98
C SER A 99 4.98 -22.71 -61.04
N GLU A 100 4.28 -21.78 -61.67
CA GLU A 100 2.88 -21.80 -62.10
C GLU A 100 2.61 -22.94 -63.10
N GLU A 101 1.43 -23.58 -63.07
CA GLU A 101 0.57 -23.78 -64.26
C GLU A 101 -0.77 -24.41 -63.86
N GLU A 102 -1.84 -23.71 -64.22
CA GLU A 102 -3.24 -24.12 -64.13
C GLU A 102 -3.67 -24.73 -65.47
N VAL A 103 -3.91 -26.06 -65.56
CA VAL A 103 -4.73 -26.66 -66.63
C VAL A 103 -5.35 -27.98 -66.16
N ALA A 104 -6.69 -28.05 -66.12
CA ALA A 104 -7.49 -29.01 -66.91
C ALA A 104 -8.97 -29.05 -66.45
N LYS A 105 -9.86 -28.42 -67.23
CA LYS A 105 -11.03 -29.11 -67.78
C LYS A 105 -11.56 -28.46 -69.04
#